data_AF-A0A7K1KKG1-F1
#
_entry.id   AF-A0A7K1KKG1-F1
#
_cell.length_a   1.000
_cell.length_b   1.000
_cell.length_c   1.000
_cell.angle_alpha   90.00
_cell.angle_beta   90.00
_cell.angle_gamma   90.00
#
_symmetry.space_group_name_H-M   'P 1'
#
loop_
_entity.id
_entity.type
_entity.pdbx_description
1 polymer ?
#
loop_
_entity_poly.entity_id
_entity_poly.type
_entity_poly.pdbx_seq_one_letter_code
_entity_poly.pdbx_strand_id
1 'polypeptide(L)'
;MSTQAFRSSAGPILWFLGLVFAATWGVQYFQIQDGLRFDADQFTHTPAAWLLLITWIPGLTALLITTVTEKGSPRRVADRLLLRPGTAGPYFLTVLLVPLVYGVIHTVGWLAGFSQADPALAALNAFADTPQDLTSLFTVMLPASMLLGPLLQFVYALGEELGWRGFLLPRLMGLGKVPAYAILGVVWGLWHAPLILVGFNYPGHPISGVIMMCVVASALGVFINEMTLRSRSVVVAAFIHATVNAQVQGIWMWLFPETDPLLGGSFGLVAALIWLAAGLLCARAVARQETRDREYGRYDTSAS
;
A
#
# COMPACT_ATOMS: atom_id res chain seq x y z
N MET A 1 -7.19 -13.89 19.44
CA MET A 1 -8.16 -14.84 18.84
C MET A 1 -7.72 -16.24 19.22
N SER A 2 -8.65 -17.12 19.62
CA SER A 2 -8.34 -18.55 19.85
C SER A 2 -8.22 -19.30 18.53
N THR A 3 -7.54 -20.45 18.51
CA THR A 3 -7.39 -21.34 17.34
C THR A 3 -8.73 -21.73 16.71
N GLN A 4 -9.79 -21.79 17.52
CA GLN A 4 -11.17 -22.09 17.08
C GLN A 4 -11.76 -20.96 16.22
N ALA A 5 -11.48 -19.70 16.54
CA ALA A 5 -11.93 -18.55 15.76
C ALA A 5 -11.23 -18.44 14.39
N PHE A 6 -9.99 -18.94 14.28
CA PHE A 6 -9.32 -19.04 12.98
C PHE A 6 -9.96 -20.10 12.09
N ARG A 7 -10.28 -21.29 12.64
CA ARG A 7 -10.93 -22.37 11.89
C ARG A 7 -12.27 -21.95 11.28
N SER A 8 -13.07 -21.15 12.01
CA SER A 8 -14.32 -20.57 11.46
C SER A 8 -14.10 -19.52 10.36
N SER A 9 -12.88 -18.98 10.24
CA SER A 9 -12.54 -17.92 9.28
C SER A 9 -11.92 -18.44 7.99
N ALA A 10 -11.50 -19.71 7.93
CA ALA A 10 -10.79 -20.28 6.80
C ALA A 10 -11.62 -20.28 5.49
N GLY A 11 -12.90 -20.67 5.57
CA GLY A 11 -13.80 -20.66 4.40
C GLY A 11 -13.95 -19.25 3.79
N PRO A 12 -14.31 -18.23 4.58
CA PRO A 12 -14.38 -16.84 4.10
C PRO A 12 -13.07 -16.31 3.52
N ILE A 13 -11.91 -16.67 4.10
CA ILE A 13 -10.59 -16.29 3.55
C ILE A 13 -10.40 -16.91 2.15
N LEU A 14 -10.67 -18.20 1.99
CA LEU A 14 -10.48 -18.90 0.71
C LEU A 14 -11.40 -18.34 -0.38
N TRP A 15 -12.66 -18.06 -0.06
CA TRP A 15 -13.59 -17.41 -1.00
C TRP A 15 -13.12 -16.02 -1.39
N PHE A 16 -12.61 -15.24 -0.43
CA PHE A 16 -12.08 -13.91 -0.70
C PHE A 16 -10.89 -13.96 -1.66
N LEU A 17 -9.89 -14.77 -1.35
CA LEU A 17 -8.70 -14.91 -2.19
C LEU A 17 -9.06 -15.44 -3.57
N GLY A 18 -9.90 -16.48 -3.65
CA GLY A 18 -10.34 -17.05 -4.93
C GLY A 18 -11.03 -16.02 -5.82
N LEU A 19 -11.99 -15.26 -5.27
CA LEU A 19 -12.73 -14.24 -6.01
C LEU A 19 -11.85 -13.05 -6.41
N VAL A 20 -11.02 -12.53 -5.49
CA VAL A 20 -10.15 -11.39 -5.79
C VAL A 20 -9.16 -11.74 -6.88
N PHE A 21 -8.47 -12.89 -6.78
CA PHE A 21 -7.48 -13.28 -7.78
C PHE A 21 -8.14 -13.62 -9.12
N ALA A 22 -9.24 -14.38 -9.13
CA ALA A 22 -9.93 -14.70 -10.38
C ALA A 22 -10.45 -13.45 -11.09
N ALA A 23 -11.06 -12.51 -10.35
CA ALA A 23 -11.60 -11.29 -10.94
C ALA A 23 -10.48 -10.35 -11.40
N THR A 24 -9.49 -10.05 -10.54
CA THR A 24 -8.43 -9.11 -10.91
C THR A 24 -7.55 -9.66 -12.02
N TRP A 25 -7.06 -10.90 -11.89
CA TRP A 25 -6.20 -11.48 -12.92
C TRP A 25 -6.96 -11.75 -14.22
N GLY A 26 -8.26 -12.07 -14.15
CA GLY A 26 -9.12 -12.18 -15.33
C GLY A 26 -9.21 -10.86 -16.09
N VAL A 27 -9.52 -9.76 -15.40
CA VAL A 27 -9.57 -8.42 -16.03
C VAL A 27 -8.22 -8.03 -16.63
N GLN A 28 -7.13 -8.21 -15.87
CA GLN A 28 -5.79 -7.88 -16.33
C GLN A 28 -5.33 -8.75 -17.50
N TYR A 29 -5.69 -10.04 -17.51
CA TYR A 29 -5.41 -10.93 -18.64
C TYR A 29 -6.00 -10.39 -19.94
N PHE A 30 -7.28 -10.00 -19.95
CA PHE A 30 -7.90 -9.43 -21.15
C PHE A 30 -7.24 -8.12 -21.58
N GLN A 31 -6.88 -7.24 -20.65
CA GLN A 31 -6.14 -6.01 -20.99
C GLN A 31 -4.78 -6.29 -21.61
N ILE A 32 -4.07 -7.30 -21.08
CA ILE A 32 -2.79 -7.76 -21.62
C ILE A 32 -2.98 -8.34 -23.03
N GLN A 33 -4.06 -9.07 -23.29
CA GLN A 33 -4.39 -9.54 -24.65
C GLN A 33 -4.73 -8.38 -25.59
N ASP A 34 -5.38 -7.33 -25.08
CA ASP A 34 -5.68 -6.10 -25.83
C ASP A 34 -4.46 -5.16 -25.99
N GLY A 35 -3.27 -5.60 -25.57
CA GLY A 35 -2.00 -4.92 -25.83
C GLY A 35 -1.44 -4.10 -24.67
N LEU A 36 -2.02 -4.15 -23.47
CA LEU A 36 -1.51 -3.41 -22.30
C LEU A 36 -0.06 -3.82 -21.96
N ARG A 37 0.90 -2.91 -22.11
CA ARG A 37 2.30 -3.09 -21.71
C ARG A 37 2.82 -1.84 -20.97
N PHE A 38 3.84 -2.04 -20.13
CA PHE A 38 4.51 -0.97 -19.36
C PHE A 38 6.01 -0.89 -19.65
N ASP A 39 6.51 -1.69 -20.59
CA ASP A 39 7.90 -1.61 -21.05
C ASP A 39 8.13 -0.32 -21.88
N ALA A 40 9.36 0.18 -21.87
CA ALA A 40 9.75 1.52 -22.35
C ALA A 40 9.29 1.84 -23.79
N ASP A 41 9.11 0.82 -24.63
CA ASP A 41 8.84 0.99 -26.05
C ASP A 41 7.33 1.01 -26.38
N GLN A 42 6.45 0.64 -25.44
CA GLN A 42 5.01 0.46 -25.66
C GLN A 42 4.19 0.89 -24.44
N PHE A 43 4.37 2.12 -23.96
CA PHE A 43 3.55 2.63 -22.86
C PHE A 43 2.11 2.89 -23.32
N THR A 44 1.21 1.96 -23.01
CA THR A 44 -0.22 2.10 -23.28
C THR A 44 -0.93 2.70 -22.07
N HIS A 45 -1.56 3.87 -22.23
CA HIS A 45 -2.35 4.48 -21.16
C HIS A 45 -3.53 3.59 -20.77
N THR A 46 -3.57 3.16 -19.50
CA THR A 46 -4.77 2.52 -18.94
C THR A 46 -5.75 3.61 -18.51
N PRO A 47 -7.00 3.62 -19.02
CA PRO A 47 -8.01 4.57 -18.57
C PRO A 47 -8.19 4.53 -17.04
N ALA A 48 -8.31 5.70 -16.40
CA ALA A 48 -8.43 5.81 -14.94
C ALA A 48 -9.61 5.00 -14.35
N ALA A 49 -10.68 4.82 -15.12
CA ALA A 49 -11.82 3.99 -14.74
C ALA A 49 -11.45 2.51 -14.52
N TRP A 50 -10.48 1.99 -15.27
CA TRP A 50 -10.01 0.60 -15.12
C TRP A 50 -9.15 0.42 -13.89
N LEU A 51 -8.27 1.38 -13.61
CA LEU A 51 -7.50 1.38 -12.36
C LEU A 51 -8.44 1.43 -11.15
N LEU A 52 -9.50 2.25 -11.23
CA LEU A 52 -10.52 2.30 -10.20
C LEU A 52 -11.25 0.96 -10.07
N LEU A 53 -11.64 0.33 -11.17
CA LEU A 53 -12.29 -0.98 -11.13
C LEU A 53 -11.41 -2.04 -10.45
N ILE A 54 -10.15 -2.15 -10.88
CA ILE A 54 -9.21 -3.17 -10.38
C ILE A 54 -8.95 -2.97 -8.88
N THR A 55 -8.65 -1.74 -8.46
CA THR A 55 -8.34 -1.41 -7.06
C THR A 55 -9.53 -1.63 -6.13
N TRP A 56 -10.77 -1.60 -6.64
CA TRP A 56 -11.97 -1.86 -5.86
C TRP A 56 -12.41 -3.32 -5.79
N ILE A 57 -11.84 -4.23 -6.60
CA ILE A 57 -12.16 -5.67 -6.54
C ILE A 57 -11.95 -6.25 -5.12
N PRO A 58 -10.82 -6.00 -4.42
CA PRO A 58 -10.64 -6.48 -3.04
C PRO A 58 -11.73 -5.96 -2.10
N GLY A 59 -12.02 -4.65 -2.13
CA GLY A 59 -13.01 -4.04 -1.24
C GLY A 59 -14.44 -4.51 -1.50
N LEU A 60 -14.85 -4.60 -2.76
CA LEU A 60 -16.18 -5.11 -3.14
C LEU A 60 -16.34 -6.59 -2.76
N THR A 61 -15.31 -7.39 -2.96
CA THR A 61 -15.31 -8.81 -2.56
C THR A 61 -15.40 -8.94 -1.03
N ALA A 62 -14.66 -8.12 -0.29
CA ALA A 62 -14.74 -8.05 1.17
C ALA A 62 -16.15 -7.69 1.67
N LEU A 63 -16.79 -6.69 1.05
CA LEU A 63 -18.17 -6.30 1.36
C LEU A 63 -19.15 -7.43 1.08
N LEU A 64 -19.06 -8.06 -0.08
CA LEU A 64 -19.90 -9.18 -0.48
C LEU A 64 -19.80 -10.34 0.52
N ILE A 65 -18.58 -10.82 0.77
CA ILE A 65 -18.37 -11.98 1.64
C ILE A 65 -18.76 -11.66 3.07
N THR A 66 -18.44 -10.47 3.58
CA THR A 66 -18.83 -10.08 4.94
C THR A 66 -20.35 -10.03 5.06
N THR A 67 -21.05 -9.49 4.07
CA THR A 67 -22.53 -9.41 4.08
C THR A 67 -23.15 -10.81 4.07
N VAL A 68 -22.65 -11.73 3.25
CA VAL A 68 -23.15 -13.11 3.15
C VAL A 68 -22.85 -13.93 4.42
N THR A 69 -21.66 -13.78 4.98
CA THR A 69 -21.17 -14.64 6.09
C THR A 69 -21.58 -14.14 7.47
N GLU A 70 -21.60 -12.83 7.70
CA GLU A 70 -21.84 -12.25 9.02
C GLU A 70 -23.31 -11.93 9.31
N LYS A 71 -24.18 -11.98 8.28
CA LYS A 71 -25.64 -11.72 8.32
C LYS A 71 -26.03 -10.64 9.33
N GLY A 72 -26.17 -9.39 8.88
CA GLY A 72 -26.57 -8.31 9.78
C GLY A 72 -26.76 -6.97 9.12
N SER A 73 -26.95 -5.93 9.94
CA SER A 73 -27.15 -4.56 9.47
C SER A 73 -25.88 -4.01 8.79
N PRO A 74 -26.01 -3.00 7.89
CA PRO A 74 -24.87 -2.34 7.26
C PRO A 74 -23.82 -1.83 8.27
N ARG A 75 -24.26 -1.36 9.44
CA ARG A 75 -23.38 -0.91 10.53
C ARG A 75 -22.49 -2.05 11.04
N ARG A 76 -23.04 -3.26 11.21
CA ARG A 76 -22.26 -4.43 11.63
C ARG A 76 -21.22 -4.82 10.59
N VAL A 77 -21.54 -4.73 9.30
CA VAL A 77 -20.59 -4.97 8.20
C VAL A 77 -19.46 -3.94 8.25
N ALA A 78 -19.78 -2.65 8.38
CA ALA A 78 -18.79 -1.58 8.50
C ALA A 78 -17.86 -1.79 9.72
N ASP A 79 -18.42 -2.15 10.87
CA ASP A 79 -17.64 -2.42 12.09
C ASP A 79 -16.70 -3.63 11.93
N ARG A 80 -17.17 -4.69 11.26
CA ARG A 80 -16.38 -5.90 10.96
C ARG A 80 -15.24 -5.63 9.98
N LEU A 81 -15.43 -4.69 9.06
CA LEU A 81 -14.43 -4.24 8.10
C LEU A 81 -13.58 -3.07 8.60
N LEU A 82 -13.76 -2.66 9.87
CA LEU A 82 -13.04 -1.52 10.45
C LEU A 82 -13.24 -0.21 9.66
N LEU A 83 -14.38 -0.06 8.99
CA LEU A 83 -14.72 1.11 8.18
C LEU A 83 -15.17 2.25 9.08
N ARG A 84 -14.20 2.97 9.63
CA ARG A 84 -14.39 4.17 10.47
C ARG A 84 -13.23 5.14 10.28
N PRO A 85 -13.42 6.45 10.49
CA PRO A 85 -12.37 7.46 10.26
C PRO A 85 -11.18 7.36 11.24
N GLY A 86 -11.35 6.83 12.44
CA GLY A 86 -10.26 6.84 13.43
C GLY A 86 -9.92 8.25 13.93
N THR A 87 -8.79 8.39 14.64
CA THR A 87 -8.32 9.67 15.21
C THR A 87 -7.46 10.46 14.23
N ALA A 88 -7.37 11.79 14.40
CA ALA A 88 -6.60 12.65 13.50
C ALA A 88 -5.06 12.44 13.54
N GLY A 89 -4.49 12.00 14.67
CA GLY A 89 -3.04 11.87 14.86
C GLY A 89 -2.29 11.06 13.77
N PRO A 90 -2.73 9.83 13.45
CA PRO A 90 -2.19 9.04 12.35
C PRO A 90 -2.12 9.76 10.99
N TYR A 91 -3.12 10.58 10.66
CA TYR A 91 -3.16 11.32 9.39
C TYR A 91 -2.02 12.35 9.31
N PHE A 92 -1.88 13.16 10.37
CA PHE A 92 -0.81 14.16 10.45
C PHE A 92 0.59 13.51 10.47
N LEU A 93 0.76 12.42 11.23
CA LEU A 93 2.01 11.68 11.25
C LEU A 93 2.38 11.21 9.84
N THR A 94 1.42 10.65 9.11
CA THR A 94 1.65 10.05 7.79
C THR A 94 2.05 11.09 6.76
N VAL A 95 1.35 12.23 6.71
CA VAL A 95 1.63 13.34 5.76
C VAL A 95 3.06 13.85 5.91
N LEU A 96 3.66 13.77 7.10
CA LEU A 96 5.04 14.20 7.34
C LEU A 96 6.05 13.05 7.21
N LEU A 97 5.73 11.87 7.75
CA LEU A 97 6.64 10.74 7.82
C LEU A 97 6.88 10.10 6.45
N VAL A 98 5.83 9.92 5.64
CA VAL A 98 5.96 9.20 4.37
C VAL A 98 6.87 9.94 3.37
N PRO A 99 6.73 11.26 3.14
CA PRO A 99 7.68 12.00 2.30
C PRO A 99 9.12 11.94 2.80
N LEU A 100 9.32 12.00 4.12
CA LEU A 100 10.66 11.85 4.71
C LEU A 100 11.24 10.46 4.42
N VAL A 101 10.44 9.40 4.59
CA VAL A 101 10.84 8.03 4.27
C VAL A 101 11.25 7.93 2.80
N TYR A 102 10.48 8.49 1.87
CA TYR A 102 10.85 8.51 0.46
C TYR A 102 12.12 9.32 0.17
N GLY A 103 12.31 10.46 0.84
CA GLY A 103 13.56 11.22 0.76
C GLY A 103 14.77 10.37 1.17
N VAL A 104 14.64 9.56 2.23
CA VAL A 104 15.69 8.61 2.64
C VAL A 104 15.86 7.49 1.62
N ILE A 105 14.77 6.90 1.10
CA ILE A 105 14.81 5.84 0.08
C ILE A 105 15.61 6.29 -1.14
N HIS A 106 15.25 7.44 -1.71
CA HIS A 106 15.91 7.92 -2.91
C HIS A 106 17.33 8.40 -2.66
N THR A 107 17.60 9.02 -1.51
CA THR A 107 18.97 9.43 -1.13
C THR A 107 19.87 8.21 -0.96
N VAL A 108 19.43 7.17 -0.25
CA VAL A 108 20.21 5.94 -0.06
C VAL A 108 20.40 5.22 -1.39
N GLY A 109 19.35 5.14 -2.23
CA GLY A 109 19.45 4.55 -3.57
C GLY A 109 20.48 5.27 -4.44
N TRP A 110 20.51 6.61 -4.40
CA TRP A 110 21.50 7.42 -5.12
C TRP A 110 22.92 7.19 -4.61
N LEU A 111 23.13 7.26 -3.29
CA LEU A 111 24.45 7.03 -2.68
C LEU A 111 24.98 5.61 -2.93
N ALA A 112 24.09 4.63 -3.04
CA ALA A 112 24.43 3.25 -3.36
C ALA A 112 24.64 3.00 -4.86
N GLY A 113 24.38 3.98 -5.72
CA GLY A 113 24.50 3.85 -7.18
C GLY A 113 23.34 3.13 -7.86
N PHE A 114 22.21 2.94 -7.18
CA PHE A 114 21.00 2.31 -7.73
C PHE A 114 19.99 3.31 -8.31
N SER A 115 20.22 4.60 -8.13
CA SER A 115 19.39 5.68 -8.68
C SER A 115 20.27 6.81 -9.19
N GLN A 116 19.87 7.50 -10.25
CA GLN A 116 20.52 8.72 -10.71
C GLN A 116 19.62 9.94 -10.47
N ALA A 117 20.19 10.97 -9.84
CA ALA A 117 19.49 12.22 -9.63
C ALA A 117 19.52 13.06 -10.90
N ASP A 118 18.38 13.66 -11.26
CA ASP A 118 18.25 14.61 -12.36
C ASP A 118 17.94 16.01 -11.80
N PRO A 119 18.96 16.79 -11.39
CA PRO A 119 18.75 18.13 -10.85
C PRO A 119 18.28 19.13 -11.91
N ALA A 120 18.44 18.82 -13.20
CA ALA A 120 17.95 19.63 -14.30
C ALA A 120 16.46 19.37 -14.60
N LEU A 121 15.89 18.31 -13.99
CA LEU A 121 14.52 17.87 -14.20
C LEU A 121 14.19 17.72 -15.69
N ALA A 122 15.15 17.21 -16.47
CA ALA A 122 15.03 17.06 -17.91
C ALA A 122 13.82 16.22 -18.30
N ALA A 123 13.56 15.13 -17.56
CA ALA A 123 12.40 14.28 -17.79
C ALA A 123 11.07 15.03 -17.58
N LEU A 124 10.96 15.89 -16.56
CA LEU A 124 9.78 16.71 -16.30
C LEU A 124 9.64 17.83 -17.35
N ASN A 125 10.74 18.52 -17.64
CA ASN A 125 10.80 19.64 -18.57
C ASN A 125 10.55 19.24 -20.03
N ALA A 126 10.66 17.95 -20.37
CA ALA A 126 10.24 17.42 -21.66
C ALA A 126 8.71 17.50 -21.90
N PHE A 127 7.91 17.55 -20.83
CA PHE A 127 6.44 17.58 -20.90
C PHE A 127 5.81 18.85 -20.31
N ALA A 128 6.61 19.69 -19.65
CA ALA A 128 6.11 20.91 -19.00
C ALA A 128 6.02 22.07 -19.99
N ASP A 129 4.91 22.82 -19.95
CA ASP A 129 4.73 24.04 -20.76
C ASP A 129 5.71 25.16 -20.37
N THR A 130 6.19 25.14 -19.12
CA THR A 130 7.14 26.11 -18.58
C THR A 130 8.28 25.39 -17.87
N PRO A 131 9.53 25.87 -18.01
CA PRO A 131 10.68 25.28 -17.33
C PRO A 131 10.46 25.22 -15.81
N GLN A 132 10.63 24.02 -15.27
CA GLN A 132 10.61 23.70 -13.85
C GLN A 132 12.04 23.57 -13.33
N ASP A 133 12.24 23.93 -12.07
CA ASP A 133 13.51 23.86 -11.37
C ASP A 133 13.34 23.19 -10.00
N LEU A 134 14.45 23.01 -9.28
CA LEU A 134 14.39 22.45 -7.93
C LEU A 134 13.57 23.32 -6.98
N THR A 135 13.52 24.63 -7.20
CA THR A 135 12.69 25.54 -6.40
C THR A 135 11.21 25.18 -6.53
N SER A 136 10.68 25.07 -7.75
CA SER A 136 9.27 24.71 -7.98
C SER A 136 8.97 23.30 -7.49
N LEU A 137 9.91 22.37 -7.67
CA LEU A 137 9.80 21.01 -7.19
C LEU A 137 9.59 20.95 -5.66
N PHE A 138 10.40 21.66 -4.88
CA PHE A 138 10.32 21.63 -3.40
C PHE A 138 9.27 22.59 -2.82
N THR A 139 8.95 23.70 -3.48
CA THR A 139 7.99 24.70 -2.95
C THR A 139 6.56 24.50 -3.42
N VAL A 140 6.35 23.78 -4.53
CA VAL A 140 5.02 23.54 -5.10
C VAL A 140 4.72 22.05 -5.17
N MET A 141 5.54 21.26 -5.87
CA MET A 141 5.22 19.86 -6.15
C MET A 141 5.29 18.97 -4.90
N LEU A 142 6.29 19.18 -4.03
CA LEU A 142 6.37 18.46 -2.77
C LEU A 142 5.15 18.74 -1.87
N PRO A 143 4.79 20.00 -1.53
CA PRO A 143 3.55 20.28 -0.80
C PRO A 143 2.29 19.72 -1.46
N ALA A 144 2.18 19.80 -2.79
CA ALA A 144 1.06 19.21 -3.53
C ALA A 144 1.01 17.68 -3.36
N SER A 145 2.15 16.99 -3.46
CA SER A 145 2.25 15.54 -3.25
C SER A 145 1.96 15.12 -1.79
N MET A 146 2.15 16.02 -0.83
CA MET A 146 1.89 15.79 0.59
C MET A 146 0.42 16.01 0.96
N LEU A 147 -0.24 16.98 0.31
CA LEU A 147 -1.57 17.45 0.70
C LEU A 147 -2.66 17.02 -0.29
N LEU A 148 -2.44 17.26 -1.59
CA LEU A 148 -3.43 16.94 -2.63
C LEU A 148 -3.30 15.49 -3.11
N GLY A 149 -2.07 15.01 -3.27
CA GLY A 149 -1.78 13.65 -3.72
C GLY A 149 -2.51 12.58 -2.92
N PRO A 150 -2.46 12.56 -1.57
CA PRO A 150 -3.15 11.56 -0.79
C PRO A 150 -4.67 11.62 -0.95
N LEU A 151 -5.25 12.80 -1.16
CA LEU A 151 -6.69 12.95 -1.37
C LEU A 151 -7.13 12.35 -2.70
N LEU A 152 -6.34 12.55 -3.76
CA LEU A 152 -6.59 11.98 -5.08
C LEU A 152 -6.43 10.46 -5.08
N GLN A 153 -5.39 9.96 -4.39
CA GLN A 153 -5.11 8.53 -4.33
C GLN A 153 -5.98 7.77 -3.32
N PHE A 154 -6.68 8.48 -2.42
CA PHE A 154 -7.47 7.88 -1.34
C PHE A 154 -8.54 6.93 -1.86
N VAL A 155 -9.24 7.30 -2.94
CA VAL A 155 -10.33 6.49 -3.50
C VAL A 155 -9.83 5.13 -4.00
N TYR A 156 -8.64 5.08 -4.60
CA TYR A 156 -8.03 3.85 -5.07
C TYR A 156 -7.55 3.00 -3.90
N ALA A 157 -6.81 3.62 -2.98
CA ALA A 157 -6.29 2.94 -1.80
C ALA A 157 -7.41 2.39 -0.91
N LEU A 158 -8.54 3.08 -0.77
CA LEU A 158 -9.66 2.62 0.05
C LEU A 158 -10.24 1.29 -0.44
N GLY A 159 -10.36 1.12 -1.77
CA GLY A 159 -10.82 -0.13 -2.38
C GLY A 159 -9.93 -1.31 -2.00
N GLU A 160 -8.61 -1.12 -2.07
CA GLU A 160 -7.63 -2.14 -1.71
C GLU A 160 -7.64 -2.43 -0.21
N GLU A 161 -7.53 -1.39 0.62
CA GLU A 161 -7.39 -1.51 2.07
C GLU A 161 -8.64 -2.10 2.75
N LEU A 162 -9.83 -1.89 2.18
CA LEU A 162 -11.05 -2.59 2.61
C LEU A 162 -10.90 -4.11 2.51
N GLY A 163 -10.29 -4.61 1.44
CA GLY A 163 -9.98 -6.03 1.26
C GLY A 163 -8.83 -6.49 2.15
N TRP A 164 -7.69 -5.85 2.04
CA TRP A 164 -6.45 -6.30 2.68
C TRP A 164 -6.45 -6.14 4.20
N ARG A 165 -6.78 -4.94 4.68
CA ARG A 165 -6.68 -4.55 6.09
C ARG A 165 -8.03 -4.60 6.81
N GLY A 166 -9.13 -4.38 6.07
CA GLY A 166 -10.49 -4.49 6.59
C GLY A 166 -10.99 -5.92 6.71
N PHE A 167 -10.71 -6.77 5.70
CA PHE A 167 -11.22 -8.13 5.66
C PHE A 167 -10.19 -9.19 5.99
N LEU A 168 -9.06 -9.21 5.28
CA LEU A 168 -8.10 -10.31 5.34
C LEU A 168 -7.24 -10.27 6.61
N LEU A 169 -6.64 -9.11 6.94
CA LEU A 169 -5.78 -8.95 8.11
C LEU A 169 -6.47 -9.43 9.41
N PRO A 170 -7.68 -8.97 9.80
CA PRO A 170 -8.28 -9.35 11.07
C PRO A 170 -8.55 -10.86 11.17
N ARG A 171 -8.83 -11.52 10.04
CA ARG A 171 -9.07 -12.96 9.97
C ARG A 171 -7.78 -13.77 10.04
N LEU A 172 -6.67 -13.25 9.50
CA LEU A 172 -5.35 -13.87 9.62
C LEU A 172 -4.75 -13.72 11.01
N MET A 173 -5.12 -12.69 11.78
CA MET A 173 -4.59 -12.46 13.13
C MET A 173 -4.80 -13.64 14.11
N GLY A 174 -5.70 -14.58 13.81
CA GLY A 174 -5.84 -15.85 14.54
C GLY A 174 -4.62 -16.76 14.47
N LEU A 175 -3.73 -16.58 13.48
CA LEU A 175 -2.45 -17.28 13.35
C LEU A 175 -1.31 -16.64 14.17
N GLY A 176 -1.59 -15.50 14.80
CA GLY A 176 -0.57 -14.63 15.38
C GLY A 176 -0.08 -13.58 14.39
N LYS A 177 0.59 -12.56 14.93
CA LYS A 177 0.95 -11.33 14.21
C LYS A 177 1.91 -11.58 13.05
N VAL A 178 2.98 -12.34 13.29
CA VAL A 178 4.04 -12.57 12.30
C VAL A 178 3.51 -13.35 11.08
N PRO A 179 2.83 -14.52 11.23
CA PRO A 179 2.26 -15.21 10.08
C PRO A 179 1.20 -14.38 9.35
N ALA A 180 0.36 -13.64 10.09
CA ALA A 180 -0.66 -12.80 9.47
C ALA A 180 -0.07 -11.71 8.56
N TYR A 181 0.99 -11.04 9.03
CA TYR A 181 1.64 -9.98 8.27
C TYR A 181 2.36 -10.54 7.05
N ALA A 182 3.07 -11.66 7.20
CA ALA A 182 3.80 -12.28 6.10
C ALA A 182 2.84 -12.79 5.00
N ILE A 183 1.78 -13.50 5.38
CA ILE A 183 0.77 -13.99 4.44
C ILE A 183 0.11 -12.83 3.71
N LEU A 184 -0.30 -11.79 4.43
CA LEU A 184 -0.94 -10.62 3.83
C LEU A 184 -0.02 -9.91 2.84
N GLY A 185 1.25 -9.69 3.23
CA GLY A 185 2.24 -9.05 2.37
C GLY A 185 2.49 -9.82 1.07
N VAL A 186 2.67 -11.14 1.16
CA VAL A 186 2.85 -12.01 0.00
C VAL A 186 1.61 -12.03 -0.88
N VAL A 187 0.42 -12.18 -0.30
CA VAL A 187 -0.85 -12.15 -1.05
C VAL A 187 -1.03 -10.82 -1.77
N TRP A 188 -0.76 -9.70 -1.11
CA TRP A 188 -0.88 -8.37 -1.70
C TRP A 188 0.17 -8.15 -2.81
N GLY A 189 1.40 -8.63 -2.64
CA GLY A 189 2.42 -8.60 -3.69
C GLY A 189 2.04 -9.44 -4.91
N LEU A 190 1.60 -10.68 -4.70
CA LEU A 190 1.17 -11.59 -5.77
C LEU A 190 -0.03 -11.06 -6.56
N TRP A 191 -0.91 -10.29 -5.93
CA TRP A 191 -2.04 -9.65 -6.62
C TRP A 191 -1.59 -8.79 -7.81
N HIS A 192 -0.39 -8.20 -7.76
CA HIS A 192 0.18 -7.38 -8.83
C HIS A 192 0.81 -8.19 -9.98
N ALA A 193 0.91 -9.51 -9.85
CA ALA A 193 1.74 -10.32 -10.75
C ALA A 193 1.44 -10.16 -12.24
N PRO A 194 0.18 -10.15 -12.73
CA PRO A 194 -0.08 -10.04 -14.16
C PRO A 194 0.47 -8.75 -14.78
N LEU A 195 0.37 -7.62 -14.07
CA LEU A 195 0.90 -6.34 -14.55
C LEU A 195 2.43 -6.30 -14.51
N ILE A 196 3.03 -6.88 -13.46
CA ILE A 196 4.50 -6.95 -13.34
C ILE A 196 5.11 -7.82 -14.45
N LEU A 197 4.43 -8.91 -14.84
CA LEU A 197 4.86 -9.75 -15.96
C LEU A 197 4.94 -8.98 -17.29
N VAL A 198 4.26 -7.83 -17.40
CA VAL A 198 4.29 -6.94 -18.57
C VAL A 198 4.96 -5.58 -18.27
N GLY A 199 5.83 -5.54 -17.26
CA GLY A 199 6.75 -4.43 -17.01
C GLY A 199 6.29 -3.42 -15.94
N PHE A 200 5.10 -3.57 -15.35
CA PHE A 200 4.62 -2.62 -14.35
C PHE A 200 5.54 -2.58 -13.13
N ASN A 201 6.07 -1.40 -12.78
CA ASN A 201 7.09 -1.13 -11.75
C ASN A 201 8.46 -1.82 -11.94
N TYR A 202 8.53 -2.91 -12.72
CA TYR A 202 9.72 -3.74 -12.89
C TYR A 202 9.97 -4.07 -14.37
N PRO A 203 10.20 -3.06 -15.24
CA PRO A 203 10.43 -3.29 -16.66
C PRO A 203 11.61 -4.24 -16.87
N GLY A 204 11.46 -5.22 -17.76
CA GLY A 204 12.47 -6.26 -18.03
C GLY A 204 12.65 -7.33 -16.93
N HIS A 205 11.87 -7.29 -15.84
CA HIS A 205 12.02 -8.19 -14.69
C HIS A 205 10.73 -8.93 -14.31
N PRO A 206 10.15 -9.76 -15.20
CA PRO A 206 8.82 -10.34 -15.01
C PRO A 206 8.73 -11.27 -13.79
N ILE A 207 9.75 -12.06 -13.51
CA ILE A 207 9.74 -13.01 -12.37
C ILE A 207 10.31 -12.36 -11.12
N SER A 208 11.52 -11.78 -11.22
CA SER A 208 12.19 -11.14 -10.09
C SER A 208 11.42 -9.93 -9.57
N GLY A 209 10.71 -9.20 -10.42
CA GLY A 209 9.83 -8.10 -10.04
C GLY A 209 8.66 -8.56 -9.18
N VAL A 210 8.04 -9.71 -9.48
CA VAL A 210 6.94 -10.25 -8.65
C VAL A 210 7.45 -10.63 -7.26
N ILE A 211 8.64 -11.25 -7.19
CA ILE A 211 9.30 -11.58 -5.93
C ILE A 211 9.60 -10.30 -5.15
N MET A 212 10.19 -9.29 -5.80
CA MET A 212 10.52 -8.02 -5.16
C MET A 212 9.25 -7.30 -4.68
N MET A 213 8.16 -7.32 -5.45
CA MET A 213 6.88 -6.76 -5.02
C MET A 213 6.34 -7.44 -3.77
N CYS A 214 6.46 -8.75 -3.65
CA CYS A 214 6.10 -9.45 -2.42
C CYS A 214 6.96 -9.01 -1.22
N VAL A 215 8.25 -8.77 -1.44
CA VAL A 215 9.19 -8.27 -0.41
C VAL A 215 8.80 -6.85 0.02
N VAL A 216 8.59 -5.93 -0.92
CA VAL A 216 8.17 -4.55 -0.65
C VAL A 216 6.80 -4.51 0.02
N ALA A 217 5.81 -5.22 -0.53
CA ALA A 217 4.45 -5.28 0.03
C ALA A 217 4.44 -5.85 1.46
N SER A 218 5.30 -6.82 1.75
CA SER A 218 5.48 -7.35 3.10
C SER A 218 6.11 -6.33 4.03
N ALA A 219 7.18 -5.65 3.59
CA ALA A 219 7.89 -4.64 4.38
C ALA A 219 7.03 -3.42 4.70
N LEU A 220 6.45 -2.78 3.67
CA LEU A 220 5.49 -1.68 3.82
C LEU A 220 4.25 -2.13 4.60
N GLY A 221 3.80 -3.36 4.35
CA GLY A 221 2.70 -3.99 5.04
C GLY A 221 2.86 -3.96 6.55
N VAL A 222 4.06 -4.16 7.10
CA VAL A 222 4.29 -4.07 8.56
C VAL A 222 3.79 -2.73 9.10
N PHE A 223 4.20 -1.61 8.50
CA PHE A 223 3.82 -0.28 8.96
C PHE A 223 2.31 -0.03 8.87
N ILE A 224 1.71 -0.32 7.71
CA ILE A 224 0.26 -0.12 7.49
C ILE A 224 -0.54 -1.01 8.45
N ASN A 225 -0.12 -2.27 8.64
CA ASN A 225 -0.81 -3.20 9.52
C ASN A 225 -0.78 -2.75 10.98
N GLU A 226 0.37 -2.29 11.50
CA GLU A 226 0.45 -1.73 12.86
C GLU A 226 -0.53 -0.57 13.05
N MET A 227 -0.48 0.40 12.13
CA MET A 227 -1.32 1.59 12.19
C MET A 227 -2.80 1.24 12.07
N THR A 228 -3.15 0.28 11.22
CA THR A 228 -4.53 -0.23 11.07
C THR A 228 -5.00 -0.88 12.36
N LEU A 229 -4.22 -1.80 12.94
CA LEU A 229 -4.60 -2.51 14.16
C LEU A 229 -4.73 -1.55 15.35
N ARG A 230 -3.81 -0.58 15.47
CA ARG A 230 -3.83 0.42 16.55
C ARG A 230 -4.99 1.40 16.45
N SER A 231 -5.29 1.87 15.24
CA SER A 231 -6.38 2.83 14.98
C SER A 231 -7.74 2.15 14.82
N ARG A 232 -7.75 0.83 14.59
CA ARG A 232 -8.91 0.04 14.18
C ARG A 232 -9.65 0.65 12.99
N SER A 233 -8.92 1.25 12.05
CA SER A 233 -9.48 2.05 10.97
C SER A 233 -8.86 1.70 9.62
N VAL A 234 -9.69 1.24 8.69
CA VAL A 234 -9.30 1.10 7.28
C VAL A 234 -9.17 2.46 6.59
N VAL A 235 -9.87 3.49 7.05
CA VAL A 235 -9.72 4.85 6.51
C VAL A 235 -8.31 5.38 6.77
N VAL A 236 -7.76 5.12 7.97
CA VAL A 236 -6.35 5.42 8.28
C VAL A 236 -5.41 4.61 7.40
N ALA A 237 -5.66 3.31 7.22
CA ALA A 237 -4.86 2.45 6.34
C ALA A 237 -4.84 2.98 4.90
N ALA A 238 -6.01 3.31 4.37
CA ALA A 238 -6.20 3.84 3.02
C ALA A 238 -5.50 5.17 2.84
N PHE A 239 -5.53 6.05 3.84
CA PHE A 239 -4.83 7.32 3.79
C PHE A 239 -3.30 7.14 3.81
N ILE A 240 -2.78 6.20 4.60
CA ILE A 240 -1.35 5.84 4.59
C ILE A 240 -0.94 5.34 3.20
N HIS A 241 -1.66 4.36 2.67
CA HIS A 241 -1.39 3.82 1.34
C HIS A 241 -1.53 4.90 0.25
N ALA A 242 -2.53 5.77 0.34
CA ALA A 242 -2.69 6.88 -0.59
C ALA A 242 -1.52 7.88 -0.53
N THR A 243 -0.98 8.15 0.67
CA THR A 243 0.20 9.00 0.82
C THR A 243 1.44 8.34 0.23
N VAL A 244 1.60 7.03 0.39
CA VAL A 244 2.65 6.25 -0.29
C VAL A 244 2.53 6.40 -1.80
N ASN A 245 1.34 6.14 -2.37
CA ASN A 245 1.11 6.25 -3.82
C ASN A 245 1.34 7.68 -4.33
N ALA A 246 0.99 8.70 -3.53
CA ALA A 246 1.24 10.09 -3.85
C ALA A 246 2.72 10.45 -3.88
N GLN A 247 3.56 9.80 -3.07
CA GLN A 247 5.00 9.98 -3.13
C GLN A 247 5.60 9.23 -4.33
N VAL A 248 5.14 8.01 -4.61
CA VAL A 248 5.57 7.25 -5.81
C VAL A 248 5.34 8.03 -7.10
N GLN A 249 4.15 8.65 -7.23
CA GLN A 249 3.76 9.44 -8.40
C GLN A 249 4.04 10.95 -8.25
N GLY A 250 4.80 11.31 -7.21
CA GLY A 250 5.01 12.70 -6.79
C GLY A 250 6.35 13.27 -7.27
N ILE A 251 6.97 14.07 -6.42
CA ILE A 251 8.29 14.68 -6.68
C ILE A 251 9.38 13.66 -7.06
N TRP A 252 9.38 12.49 -6.42
CA TRP A 252 10.53 11.58 -6.48
C TRP A 252 10.74 10.93 -7.84
N MET A 253 9.67 10.67 -8.60
CA MET A 253 9.78 10.14 -9.96
C MET A 253 10.44 11.14 -10.93
N TRP A 254 10.35 12.44 -10.64
CA TRP A 254 10.94 13.49 -11.47
C TRP A 254 12.38 13.79 -11.08
N LEU A 255 12.68 13.73 -9.78
CA LEU A 255 14.04 13.96 -9.28
C LEU A 255 14.95 12.75 -9.52
N PHE A 256 14.39 11.54 -9.55
CA PHE A 256 15.09 10.28 -9.81
C PHE A 256 14.37 9.48 -10.91
N PRO A 257 14.40 9.96 -12.17
CA PRO A 257 13.70 9.31 -13.27
C PRO A 257 14.34 7.97 -13.66
N GLU A 258 15.63 7.81 -13.40
CA GLU A 258 16.39 6.60 -13.70
C GLU A 258 16.74 5.84 -12.41
N THR A 259 16.14 4.67 -12.23
CA THR A 259 16.37 3.82 -11.06
C THR A 259 16.47 2.36 -11.47
N ASP A 260 17.34 1.60 -10.79
CA ASP A 260 17.38 0.15 -10.91
C ASP A 260 16.04 -0.43 -10.41
N PRO A 261 15.29 -1.17 -11.25
CA PRO A 261 13.95 -1.62 -10.87
C PRO A 261 13.89 -2.56 -9.66
N LEU A 262 14.98 -3.28 -9.35
CA LEU A 262 15.01 -4.25 -8.24
C LEU A 262 15.72 -3.70 -7.02
N LEU A 263 16.68 -2.78 -7.17
CA LEU A 263 17.52 -2.31 -6.08
C LEU A 263 17.17 -0.88 -5.65
N GLY A 264 16.83 -0.02 -6.61
CA GLY A 264 16.58 1.41 -6.40
C GLY A 264 15.09 1.78 -6.44
N GLY A 265 14.84 3.09 -6.52
CA GLY A 265 13.50 3.65 -6.69
C GLY A 265 12.50 3.31 -5.57
N SER A 266 11.23 3.53 -5.87
CA SER A 266 10.10 3.41 -4.92
C SER A 266 9.77 1.98 -4.50
N PHE A 267 10.20 1.00 -5.29
CA PHE A 267 9.82 -0.42 -5.15
C PHE A 267 11.02 -1.39 -5.20
N GLY A 268 12.25 -0.90 -5.08
CA GLY A 268 13.43 -1.76 -4.98
C GLY A 268 13.75 -2.21 -3.56
N LEU A 269 14.86 -2.94 -3.43
CA LEU A 269 15.36 -3.47 -2.16
C LEU A 269 15.60 -2.36 -1.12
N VAL A 270 16.11 -1.19 -1.53
CA VAL A 270 16.31 -0.05 -0.63
C VAL A 270 14.99 0.39 0.00
N ALA A 271 13.92 0.50 -0.81
CA ALA A 271 12.59 0.84 -0.31
C ALA A 271 12.06 -0.21 0.66
N ALA A 272 12.21 -1.50 0.34
CA ALA A 272 11.81 -2.59 1.23
C ALA A 272 12.52 -2.53 2.58
N LEU A 273 13.83 -2.32 2.61
CA LEU A 273 14.60 -2.26 3.86
C LEU A 273 14.20 -1.07 4.73
N ILE A 274 14.01 0.10 4.13
CA ILE A 274 13.63 1.31 4.87
C ILE A 274 12.19 1.21 5.39
N TRP A 275 11.26 0.69 4.59
CA TRP A 275 9.89 0.44 5.06
C TRP A 275 9.81 -0.61 6.15
N LEU A 276 10.62 -1.67 6.06
CA LEU A 276 10.71 -2.67 7.12
C LEU A 276 11.24 -2.04 8.41
N ALA A 277 12.30 -1.22 8.33
CA ALA A 277 12.82 -0.50 9.49
C ALA A 277 11.76 0.43 10.10
N ALA A 278 11.05 1.23 9.29
CA ALA A 278 9.97 2.10 9.74
C ALA A 278 8.82 1.31 10.39
N GLY A 279 8.42 0.19 9.78
CA GLY A 279 7.40 -0.71 10.30
C GLY A 279 7.79 -1.34 11.64
N LEU A 280 9.03 -1.81 11.78
CA LEU A 280 9.54 -2.38 13.03
C LEU A 280 9.67 -1.33 14.13
N LEU A 281 10.07 -0.10 13.80
CA LEU A 281 10.08 1.02 14.74
C LEU A 281 8.67 1.38 15.19
N CYS A 282 7.70 1.41 14.27
CA CYS A 282 6.29 1.61 14.58
C CYS A 282 5.77 0.50 15.53
N ALA A 283 6.03 -0.76 15.21
CA ALA A 283 5.62 -1.90 16.04
C ALA A 283 6.21 -1.82 17.46
N ARG A 284 7.48 -1.42 17.59
CA ARG A 284 8.13 -1.20 18.90
C ARG A 284 7.52 -0.02 19.65
N ALA A 285 7.23 1.09 18.98
CA ALA A 285 6.61 2.26 19.60
C ALA A 285 5.21 1.94 20.13
N VAL A 286 4.40 1.22 19.35
CA VAL A 286 3.07 0.74 19.76
C VAL A 286 3.18 -0.18 20.98
N ALA A 287 4.06 -1.19 20.95
CA ALA A 287 4.23 -2.11 22.08
C ALA A 287 4.68 -1.40 23.38
N ARG A 288 5.54 -0.40 23.28
CA ARG A 288 5.96 0.42 24.43
C ARG A 288 4.81 1.24 25.00
N GLN A 289 3.99 1.84 24.15
CA GLN A 289 2.81 2.59 24.60
C GLN A 289 1.79 1.68 25.29
N GLU A 290 1.50 0.52 24.72
CA GLU A 290 0.59 -0.45 25.34
C GLU A 290 1.07 -0.92 26.72
N THR A 291 2.38 -1.13 26.87
CA THR A 291 2.98 -1.48 28.17
C THR A 291 2.79 -0.35 29.18
N ARG A 292 3.05 0.89 28.76
CA ARG A 292 2.90 2.08 29.60
C ARG A 292 1.44 2.31 30.00
N ASP A 293 0.50 2.16 29.07
CA ASP A 293 -0.93 2.35 29.34
C ASP A 293 -1.47 1.32 30.35
N ARG A 294 -0.91 0.10 30.36
CA ARG A 294 -1.20 -0.92 31.39
C ARG A 294 -0.63 -0.54 32.75
N GLU A 295 0.62 -0.05 32.79
CA GLU A 295 1.30 0.34 34.03
C GLU A 295 0.61 1.52 34.74
N TYR A 296 0.08 2.49 33.98
CA TYR A 296 -0.62 3.67 34.52
C TYR A 296 -2.14 3.51 34.62
N GLY A 297 -2.68 2.29 34.52
CA GLY A 297 -4.11 2.02 34.71
C GLY A 297 -5.05 2.71 33.71
N ARG A 298 -4.56 3.07 32.53
CA ARG A 298 -5.38 3.70 31.46
C ARG A 298 -6.07 2.69 30.54
N TYR A 299 -5.95 1.39 30.84
CA TYR A 299 -6.77 0.37 30.22
C TYR A 299 -8.14 0.30 30.90
N ASP A 300 -9.12 0.98 30.31
CA ASP A 300 -10.53 0.67 30.57
C ASP A 300 -10.80 -0.77 30.11
N THR A 301 -11.12 -1.64 31.07
CA THR A 301 -11.41 -3.06 30.84
C THR A 301 -12.80 -3.31 30.24
N SER A 302 -13.54 -2.29 29.78
CA SER A 302 -14.87 -2.46 29.21
C SER A 302 -14.90 -2.91 27.73
N ALA A 303 -14.17 -3.97 27.34
CA ALA A 303 -14.38 -4.63 26.04
C ALA A 303 -13.69 -6.01 25.97
N SER A 304 -14.16 -6.96 26.78
CA SER A 304 -14.05 -8.40 26.47
C SER A 304 -15.15 -8.83 25.53
#